data_AF-A0A3E4UQ51-F1
#
_entry.id   AF-A0A3E4UQ51-F1
#
_cell.length_a   1.000
_cell.length_b   1.000
_cell.length_c   1.000
_cell.angle_alpha   90.00
_cell.angle_beta   90.00
_cell.angle_gamma   90.00
#
_symmetry.space_group_name_H-M   'P 1'
#
loop_
_entity.id
_entity.type
_entity.pdbx_description
1 polymer ?
#
loop_
_entity_poly.entity_id
_entity_poly.type
_entity_poly.pdbx_seq_one_letter_code
_entity_poly.pdbx_strand_id
1 'polypeptide(L)'
;MNKMTVTKVRTGQENTNPAITTLVYREKSYPAREVQGKDGNYTVSVERLEQELLDGIKSLDPAAFELDESIAYYCTEEEIRTLPDEELDEMIYS
;
A
#
# COMPACT_ATOMS: atom_id res chain seq x y z
N MET A 1 5.61 -3.01 -40.18
CA MET A 1 5.76 -2.28 -38.90
C MET A 1 4.88 -2.97 -37.88
N ASN A 2 5.48 -3.66 -36.91
CA ASN A 2 4.80 -4.69 -36.13
C ASN A 2 4.28 -4.05 -34.84
N LYS A 3 2.96 -3.95 -34.71
CA LYS A 3 2.26 -3.53 -33.49
C LYS A 3 2.37 -4.65 -32.46
N MET A 4 3.19 -4.44 -31.42
CA MET A 4 3.25 -5.33 -30.26
C MET A 4 2.02 -5.10 -29.40
N THR A 5 1.06 -6.02 -29.49
CA THR A 5 -0.07 -6.12 -28.58
C THR A 5 0.44 -6.68 -27.25
N VAL A 6 0.44 -5.88 -26.18
CA VAL A 6 0.69 -6.40 -24.84
C VAL A 6 -0.63 -6.89 -24.28
N THR A 7 -0.92 -8.17 -24.52
CA THR A 7 -2.02 -8.88 -23.86
C THR A 7 -1.57 -9.21 -22.45
N LYS A 8 -1.99 -8.43 -21.43
CA LYS A 8 -1.83 -8.85 -20.02
C LYS A 8 -2.97 -9.79 -19.66
N VAL A 9 -2.81 -11.06 -20.02
CA VAL A 9 -3.54 -12.15 -19.37
C VAL A 9 -3.00 -12.31 -17.95
N ARG A 10 -3.86 -12.15 -16.94
CA ARG A 10 -3.67 -12.82 -15.66
C ARG A 10 -4.96 -13.54 -15.28
N THR A 11 -4.90 -14.82 -15.58
CA THR A 11 -5.72 -15.92 -15.09
C THR A 11 -5.56 -16.08 -13.58
N GLY A 12 -6.68 -16.41 -12.92
CA GLY A 12 -6.70 -17.28 -11.75
C GLY A 12 -6.31 -16.64 -10.42
N GLN A 13 -7.30 -16.51 -9.53
CA GLN A 13 -7.08 -16.55 -8.09
C GLN A 13 -6.37 -17.87 -7.75
N GLU A 14 -5.07 -17.80 -7.40
CA GLU A 14 -4.31 -18.92 -6.86
C GLU A 14 -3.56 -18.43 -5.61
N ASN A 15 -3.87 -19.06 -4.48
CA ASN A 15 -3.39 -18.80 -3.12
C ASN A 15 -1.87 -18.52 -2.98
N THR A 16 -1.50 -17.55 -2.14
CA THR A 16 -0.74 -17.71 -0.85
C THR A 16 0.14 -16.50 -0.54
N ASN A 17 -0.18 -15.80 0.55
CA ASN A 17 0.53 -14.64 1.13
C ASN A 17 0.47 -13.32 0.31
N PRO A 18 -0.03 -12.22 0.91
CA PRO A 18 0.03 -10.91 0.28
C PRO A 18 1.46 -10.52 -0.09
N ALA A 19 1.64 -9.92 -1.27
CA ALA A 19 2.94 -9.41 -1.70
C ALA A 19 3.29 -8.16 -0.87
N ILE A 20 4.07 -8.35 0.19
CA ILE A 20 4.57 -7.26 1.02
C ILE A 20 5.78 -6.62 0.35
N THR A 21 5.66 -5.32 0.14
CA THR A 21 6.73 -4.40 -0.30
C THR A 21 7.23 -3.59 0.89
N THR A 22 8.10 -2.61 0.65
CA THR A 22 8.67 -1.79 1.70
C THR A 22 8.70 -0.32 1.30
N LEU A 23 8.20 0.53 2.18
CA LEU A 23 8.40 1.98 2.12
C LEU A 23 9.53 2.36 3.06
N VAL A 24 10.34 3.34 2.66
CA VAL A 24 11.47 3.83 3.45
C VAL A 24 11.22 5.28 3.81
N TYR A 25 11.29 5.58 5.10
CA TYR A 25 11.20 6.95 5.62
C TYR A 25 12.19 7.13 6.77
N ARG A 26 12.98 8.20 6.73
CA ARG A 26 14.05 8.50 7.71
C ARG A 26 14.94 7.29 8.04
N GLU A 27 15.43 6.62 6.99
CA GLU A 27 16.30 5.43 7.08
C GLU A 27 15.68 4.20 7.77
N LYS A 28 14.36 4.23 8.04
CA LYS A 28 13.59 3.11 8.57
C LYS A 28 12.73 2.51 7.45
N SER A 29 12.59 1.19 7.49
CA SER A 29 11.78 0.42 6.55
C SER A 29 10.46 -0.01 7.17
N TYR A 30 9.37 0.14 6.42
CA TYR A 30 8.01 -0.17 6.84
C TYR A 30 7.34 -1.08 5.82
N PRO A 31 6.59 -2.10 6.25
CA PRO A 31 5.84 -2.94 5.35
C PRO A 31 4.75 -2.13 4.64
N ALA A 32 4.61 -2.35 3.34
CA ALA A 32 3.56 -1.76 2.53
C ALA A 32 3.01 -2.78 1.54
N ARG A 33 1.77 -2.61 1.09
CA ARG A 33 1.14 -3.51 0.13
C ARG A 33 0.36 -2.73 -0.91
N GLU A 34 0.44 -3.19 -2.16
CA GLU A 34 -0.50 -2.76 -3.20
C GLU A 34 -1.75 -3.64 -3.10
N VAL A 35 -2.88 -3.02 -2.79
CA VAL A 35 -4.21 -3.64 -2.66
C VAL A 35 -4.99 -3.42 -3.95
N GLN A 36 -5.53 -4.49 -4.53
CA GLN A 36 -6.44 -4.38 -5.67
C GLN A 36 -7.86 -4.09 -5.20
N GLY A 37 -8.21 -2.81 -5.18
CA GLY A 37 -9.54 -2.34 -4.79
C GLY A 37 -10.51 -2.23 -5.96
N LYS A 38 -11.75 -1.83 -5.65
CA LYS A 38 -12.84 -1.73 -6.65
C LYS A 38 -12.62 -0.60 -7.65
N ASP A 39 -12.10 0.56 -7.21
CA ASP A 39 -11.87 1.72 -8.07
C ASP A 39 -10.41 1.87 -8.54
N GLY A 40 -9.51 0.98 -8.12
CA GLY A 40 -8.11 1.02 -8.51
C GLY A 40 -7.19 0.28 -7.54
N ASN A 41 -5.89 0.37 -7.82
CA ASN A 41 -4.88 -0.16 -6.92
C ASN A 41 -4.51 0.92 -5.89
N TYR A 42 -4.38 0.52 -4.63
CA TYR A 42 -4.06 1.42 -3.52
C TYR A 42 -2.83 0.95 -2.77
N THR A 43 -2.06 1.89 -2.25
CA THR A 43 -0.99 1.56 -1.31
C THR A 43 -1.53 1.62 0.10
N VAL A 44 -1.34 0.55 0.86
CA VAL A 44 -1.59 0.52 2.31
C VAL A 44 -0.29 0.28 3.05
N SER A 45 -0.18 0.82 4.26
CA SER A 45 0.99 0.66 5.12
C SER A 45 0.55 0.44 6.57
N VAL A 46 1.51 0.42 7.49
CA VAL A 46 1.23 0.19 8.92
C VAL A 46 1.11 1.48 9.71
N GLU A 47 0.29 1.48 10.77
CA GLU A 47 0.10 2.60 11.72
C GLU A 47 1.43 3.14 12.29
N ARG A 48 2.45 2.28 12.41
CA ARG A 48 3.77 2.71 12.86
C ARG A 48 4.42 3.71 11.89
N LEU A 49 4.19 3.57 10.58
CA LEU A 49 4.65 4.54 9.59
C LEU A 49 3.86 5.84 9.74
N GLU A 50 2.54 5.78 9.88
CA GLU A 50 1.67 6.95 10.07
C GLU A 50 2.20 7.87 11.19
N GLN A 51 2.54 7.30 12.36
CA GLN A 51 3.05 8.08 13.49
C GLN A 51 4.34 8.86 13.16
N GLU A 52 5.23 8.27 12.37
CA GLU A 52 6.48 8.89 11.96
C GLU A 52 6.26 9.93 10.85
N LEU A 53 5.31 9.67 9.95
CA LEU A 53 4.88 10.65 8.94
C LEU A 53 4.21 11.85 9.60
N LEU A 54 3.35 11.65 10.59
CA LEU A 54 2.73 12.74 11.37
C LEU A 54 3.77 13.61 12.10
N ASP A 55 4.84 13.01 12.64
CA ASP A 55 5.98 13.76 13.20
C ASP A 55 6.74 14.54 12.12
N GLY A 56 6.95 13.92 10.95
CA GLY A 56 7.50 14.54 9.76
C GLY A 56 6.73 15.77 9.31
N ILE A 57 5.41 15.61 9.15
CA ILE A 57 4.47 16.64 8.75
C ILE A 57 4.47 17.81 9.75
N LYS A 58 4.47 17.52 11.06
CA LYS A 58 4.61 18.56 12.10
C LYS A 58 5.93 19.33 11.98
N SER A 59 6.98 18.67 11.52
CA SER A 59 8.29 19.25 11.26
C SER A 59 8.41 19.87 9.85
N LEU A 60 7.33 19.90 9.08
CA LEU A 60 7.26 20.36 7.69
C LEU A 60 8.18 19.60 6.72
N ASP A 61 8.38 18.29 6.97
CA ASP A 61 9.18 17.41 6.11
C ASP A 61 8.40 17.08 4.81
N PRO A 62 8.87 17.52 3.63
CA PRO A 62 8.15 17.29 2.37
C PRO A 62 7.99 15.80 2.03
N ALA A 63 8.97 14.97 2.38
CA ALA A 63 8.88 13.53 2.12
C ALA A 63 7.78 12.86 2.94
N ALA A 64 7.46 13.42 4.11
CA ALA A 64 6.38 12.91 4.94
C ALA A 64 5.00 13.21 4.31
N PHE A 65 4.81 14.42 3.76
CA PHE A 65 3.59 14.77 3.03
C PHE A 65 3.40 13.90 1.78
N GLU A 66 4.45 13.74 0.97
CA GLU A 66 4.37 12.94 -0.26
C GLU A 66 4.02 11.47 0.03
N LEU A 67 4.60 10.90 1.09
CA LEU A 67 4.29 9.52 1.48
C LEU A 67 2.87 9.40 2.04
N ASP A 68 2.45 10.30 2.92
CA ASP A 68 1.11 10.28 3.52
C ASP A 68 0.01 10.41 2.45
N GLU A 69 0.18 11.32 1.47
CA GLU A 69 -0.76 11.46 0.36
C GLU A 69 -0.81 10.23 -0.56
N SER A 70 0.27 9.44 -0.63
CA SER A 70 0.35 8.24 -1.47
C SER A 70 -0.26 6.98 -0.83
N ILE A 71 -0.47 7.01 0.49
CA ILE A 71 -0.98 5.88 1.27
C ILE A 71 -2.48 6.07 1.49
N ALA A 72 -3.27 5.11 1.04
CA ALA A 72 -4.73 5.16 1.17
C ALA A 72 -5.21 4.79 2.58
N TYR A 73 -4.50 3.91 3.28
CA TYR A 73 -4.88 3.44 4.61
C TYR A 73 -3.70 2.90 5.42
N TYR A 74 -3.79 3.07 6.74
CA TYR A 74 -2.86 2.54 7.72
C TYR A 74 -3.53 1.44 8.53
N CYS A 75 -3.00 0.23 8.45
CA CYS A 75 -3.50 -0.97 9.13
C CYS A 75 -2.48 -1.50 10.15
N THR A 76 -2.85 -2.52 10.91
CA THR A 76 -1.93 -3.18 11.83
C THR A 76 -0.92 -4.07 11.09
N GLU A 77 0.18 -4.41 11.77
CA GLU A 77 1.19 -5.36 11.26
C GLU A 77 0.63 -6.76 10.96
N GLU A 78 -0.45 -7.14 11.65
CA GLU A 78 -1.15 -8.39 11.39
C GLU A 78 -2.00 -8.27 10.14
N GLU A 79 -2.86 -7.25 10.07
CA GLU A 79 -3.81 -7.06 8.97
C GLU A 79 -3.12 -6.95 7.61
N ILE A 80 -2.01 -6.20 7.52
CA ILE A 80 -1.28 -6.06 6.26
C ILE A 80 -0.80 -7.41 5.69
N ARG A 81 -0.58 -8.41 6.57
CA ARG A 81 -0.07 -9.75 6.24
C ARG A 81 -1.18 -10.79 6.09
N THR A 82 -2.30 -10.62 6.77
CA THR A 82 -3.33 -11.66 6.90
C THR A 82 -4.61 -11.32 6.12
N LEU A 83 -5.00 -10.05 6.05
CA LEU A 83 -6.24 -9.67 5.40
C LEU A 83 -6.13 -9.79 3.87
N PRO A 84 -7.17 -10.30 3.19
CA PRO A 84 -7.24 -10.26 1.73
C PRO A 84 -7.42 -8.82 1.23
N ASP A 85 -7.18 -8.60 -0.07
CA ASP A 85 -7.32 -7.27 -0.68
C ASP A 85 -8.76 -6.74 -0.57
N GLU A 86 -9.77 -7.61 -0.63
CA GLU A 86 -11.18 -7.23 -0.50
C GLU A 86 -11.51 -6.64 0.88
N GLU A 87 -10.99 -7.22 1.97
CA GLU A 87 -11.22 -6.71 3.32
C GLU A 87 -10.48 -5.37 3.53
N LEU A 88 -9.26 -5.22 3.00
CA LEU A 88 -8.55 -3.95 3.06
C LEU A 88 -9.21 -2.86 2.20
N ASP A 89 -9.75 -3.21 1.03
CA ASP A 89 -10.55 -2.30 0.20
C ASP A 89 -11.77 -1.80 0.99
N GLU A 90 -12.50 -2.69 1.66
CA GLU A 90 -13.65 -2.29 2.49
C GLU A 90 -13.27 -1.36 3.64
N MET A 91 -12.11 -1.57 4.27
CA MET A 91 -11.61 -0.70 5.34
C MET A 91 -11.17 0.69 4.84
N ILE A 92 -10.71 0.81 3.59
CA ILE A 92 -10.37 2.12 2.99
C ILE A 92 -11.61 3.02 2.89
N TYR A 93 -12.82 2.46 2.72
CA TYR A 93 -14.06 3.22 2.55
C TYR A 93 -14.98 3.27 3.78
N SER A 94 -14.58 2.65 4.90
CA SER A 94 -15.38 2.58 6.14
C SER A 94 -15.24 3.80 7.03
#